data_AF-A0A7G5MSY6-F1
#
_entry.id   AF-A0A7G5MSY6-F1
#
_cell.length_a   1.000
_cell.length_b   1.000
_cell.length_c   1.000
_cell.angle_alpha   90.00
_cell.angle_beta   90.00
_cell.angle_gamma   90.00
#
_symmetry.space_group_name_H-M   'P 1'
#
loop_
_entity.id
_entity.type
_entity.pdbx_description
1 polymer ?
#
loop_
_entity_poly.entity_id
_entity_poly.type
_entity_poly.pdbx_seq_one_letter_code
_entity_poly.pdbx_strand_id
1 'polypeptide(L)'
;MLYFISDASKPVEYISCGNLASKDGFIHPKRNIDSFVLIIVIKGTLHITQNMTNYDVKENEFILLFPDTLHYGYRPTEGELSYYWVHFYVRDPDYSIYNRGSLLRNRPIFKASTNITSTPPPPPPGKIFCFPNTGSYL
;
A
#
# COMPACT_ATOMS: atom_id res chain seq x y z
N MET A 1 -3.45 3.92 -12.17
CA MET A 1 -2.14 3.67 -11.53
C MET A 1 -1.87 4.75 -10.50
N LEU A 2 -1.78 4.33 -9.23
CA LEU A 2 -1.38 5.15 -8.09
C LEU A 2 0.13 4.91 -7.84
N TYR A 3 0.85 5.94 -7.44
CA TYR A 3 2.25 5.87 -7.08
C TYR A 3 2.40 6.36 -5.65
N PHE A 4 3.02 5.55 -4.81
CA PHE A 4 3.46 5.91 -3.47
C PHE A 4 4.99 6.04 -3.53
N ILE A 5 5.51 7.22 -3.21
CA ILE A 5 6.94 7.53 -3.28
C ILE A 5 7.40 8.00 -1.91
N SER A 6 8.44 7.38 -1.38
CA SER A 6 9.11 7.79 -0.15
C SER A 6 10.62 7.55 -0.29
N ASP A 7 11.42 8.29 0.47
CA ASP A 7 12.85 8.07 0.59
C ASP A 7 13.14 6.71 1.26
N ALA A 8 13.82 5.82 0.53
CA ALA A 8 14.18 4.49 1.02
C ALA A 8 15.16 4.52 2.21
N SER A 9 15.86 5.64 2.44
CA SER A 9 16.70 5.84 3.64
C SER A 9 15.86 5.98 4.92
N LYS A 10 14.57 6.30 4.80
CA LYS A 10 13.58 6.42 5.87
C LYS A 10 12.52 5.32 5.72
N PRO A 11 12.83 4.07 6.12
CA PRO A 11 11.95 2.93 5.87
C PRO A 11 10.60 3.09 6.56
N VAL A 12 9.58 2.42 6.00
CA VAL A 12 8.29 2.26 6.68
C VAL A 12 8.47 1.48 7.97
N GLU A 13 7.68 1.82 8.98
CA GLU A 13 7.68 1.16 10.28
C GLU A 13 6.51 0.20 10.36
N TYR A 14 6.81 -1.08 10.54
CA TYR A 14 5.80 -2.13 10.74
C TYR A 14 5.06 -1.95 12.08
N ILE A 15 3.75 -2.19 12.08
CA ILE A 15 2.92 -2.21 13.29
C ILE A 15 2.40 -3.62 13.55
N SER A 16 1.61 -4.14 12.61
CA SER A 16 1.01 -5.47 12.69
C SER A 16 0.57 -5.95 11.31
N CYS A 17 0.42 -7.25 11.13
CA CYS A 17 -0.20 -7.83 9.94
C CYS A 17 -1.06 -9.03 10.31
N GLY A 18 -1.91 -9.45 9.39
CA GLY A 18 -2.71 -10.65 9.55
C GLY A 18 -3.43 -11.04 8.28
N ASN A 19 -4.29 -12.04 8.43
CA ASN A 19 -5.21 -12.45 7.39
C ASN A 19 -6.64 -12.44 7.94
N LEU A 20 -7.59 -12.20 7.04
CA LEU A 20 -9.00 -12.42 7.29
C LEU A 20 -9.49 -13.54 6.38
N ALA A 21 -10.32 -14.43 6.92
CA ALA A 21 -11.10 -15.38 6.16
C ALA A 21 -12.53 -15.40 6.69
N SER A 22 -13.51 -15.24 5.81
CA SER A 22 -14.95 -15.36 6.11
C SER A 22 -15.62 -16.23 5.07
N LYS A 23 -16.63 -17.00 5.49
CA LYS A 23 -17.42 -17.85 4.59
C LYS A 23 -18.51 -17.08 3.86
N ASP A 24 -19.07 -16.06 4.50
CA ASP A 24 -20.12 -15.21 3.93
C ASP A 24 -20.34 -13.96 4.79
N GLY A 25 -21.02 -12.95 4.25
CA GLY A 25 -21.64 -11.85 5.01
C GLY A 25 -20.66 -10.90 5.70
N PHE A 26 -19.38 -10.93 5.35
CA PHE A 26 -18.37 -10.10 6.01
C PHE A 26 -18.62 -8.61 5.73
N ILE A 27 -18.61 -7.79 6.78
CA ILE A 27 -18.61 -6.32 6.71
C ILE A 27 -17.35 -5.82 7.42
N HIS A 28 -16.57 -4.99 6.72
CA HIS A 28 -15.37 -4.40 7.31
C HIS A 28 -15.74 -3.45 8.48
N PRO A 29 -15.10 -3.59 9.66
CA PRO A 29 -15.40 -2.73 10.81
C PRO A 29 -15.17 -1.25 10.51
N LYS A 30 -15.98 -0.38 11.10
CA LYS A 30 -15.75 1.07 11.05
C LYS A 30 -14.53 1.44 11.89
N ARG A 31 -13.56 2.13 11.28
CA ARG A 31 -12.27 2.48 11.87
C ARG A 31 -11.80 3.85 11.39
N ASN A 32 -11.18 4.59 12.29
CA ASN A 32 -10.35 5.75 11.99
C ASN A 32 -9.08 5.60 12.83
N ILE A 33 -7.94 5.44 12.17
CA ILE A 33 -6.66 5.04 12.79
C ILE A 33 -5.54 5.87 12.15
N ASP A 34 -4.45 6.03 12.87
CA ASP A 34 -3.31 6.90 12.52
C ASP A 34 -2.27 6.23 11.60
N SER A 35 -2.54 5.00 11.14
CA SER A 35 -1.62 4.20 10.33
C SER A 35 -2.16 3.92 8.93
N PHE A 36 -1.25 3.66 7.99
CA PHE A 36 -1.61 3.09 6.70
C PHE A 36 -2.07 1.64 6.85
N VAL A 37 -2.95 1.19 5.97
CA VAL A 37 -3.32 -0.23 5.84
C VAL A 37 -3.23 -0.66 4.40
N LEU A 38 -2.34 -1.59 4.07
CA LEU A 38 -2.39 -2.27 2.78
C LEU A 38 -3.22 -3.54 2.92
N ILE A 39 -4.28 -3.68 2.11
CA ILE A 39 -5.12 -4.88 2.05
C ILE A 39 -4.98 -5.50 0.67
N ILE A 40 -4.70 -6.81 0.61
CA ILE A 40 -4.55 -7.59 -0.62
C ILE A 40 -5.59 -8.70 -0.61
N VAL A 41 -6.53 -8.67 -1.56
CA VAL A 41 -7.64 -9.64 -1.61
C VAL A 41 -7.19 -10.89 -2.35
N ILE A 42 -7.32 -12.03 -1.67
CA ILE A 42 -6.93 -13.36 -2.17
C ILE A 42 -8.13 -14.14 -2.70
N LYS A 43 -9.34 -13.88 -2.18
CA LYS A 43 -10.57 -14.48 -2.67
C LYS A 43 -11.77 -13.57 -2.37
N GLY A 44 -12.73 -13.51 -3.29
CA GLY A 44 -13.98 -12.77 -3.09
C GLY A 44 -13.87 -11.27 -3.41
N THR A 45 -14.75 -10.46 -2.82
CA THR A 45 -14.75 -9.00 -2.99
C THR A 45 -14.91 -8.31 -1.63
N LEU A 46 -13.96 -7.45 -1.29
CA LEU A 46 -14.08 -6.57 -0.12
C LEU A 46 -14.80 -5.28 -0.52
N HIS A 47 -15.95 -5.04 0.10
CA HIS A 47 -16.69 -3.78 -0.03
C HIS A 47 -16.26 -2.81 1.06
N ILE A 48 -15.55 -1.74 0.68
CA ILE A 48 -14.99 -0.78 1.65
C ILE A 48 -15.15 0.65 1.16
N THR A 49 -15.48 1.56 2.09
CA THR A 49 -15.47 3.00 1.86
C THR A 49 -14.22 3.60 2.49
N GLN A 50 -13.58 4.50 1.77
CA GLN A 50 -12.60 5.44 2.32
C GLN A 50 -12.82 6.81 1.71
N ASN A 51 -12.78 7.86 2.52
CA ASN A 51 -12.96 9.25 2.07
C ASN A 51 -14.23 9.41 1.20
N MET A 52 -15.36 8.90 1.72
CA MET A 52 -16.69 8.89 1.05
C MET A 52 -16.74 8.19 -0.32
N THR A 53 -15.66 7.53 -0.73
CA THR A 53 -15.59 6.78 -1.98
C THR A 53 -15.72 5.30 -1.67
N ASN A 54 -16.65 4.63 -2.35
CA ASN A 54 -16.84 3.20 -2.23
C ASN A 54 -15.92 2.47 -3.21
N TYR A 55 -15.30 1.40 -2.73
CA TYR A 55 -14.42 0.52 -3.48
C TYR A 55 -14.90 -0.92 -3.33
N ASP A 56 -14.95 -1.60 -4.48
CA ASP A 56 -15.12 -3.06 -4.56
C ASP A 56 -13.77 -3.64 -4.94
N VAL A 57 -13.02 -4.07 -3.93
CA VAL A 57 -11.67 -4.61 -4.10
C VAL A 57 -11.81 -6.11 -4.33
N LYS A 58 -11.59 -6.53 -5.56
CA LYS A 58 -11.80 -7.91 -6.00
C LYS A 58 -10.56 -8.77 -5.77
N GLU A 59 -10.72 -10.07 -5.96
CA GLU A 59 -9.62 -11.02 -6.02
C GLU A 59 -8.46 -10.53 -6.90
N ASN A 60 -7.24 -10.64 -6.39
CA ASN A 60 -6.00 -10.16 -7.01
C ASN A 60 -5.87 -8.63 -7.10
N GLU A 61 -6.77 -7.88 -6.46
CA GLU A 61 -6.64 -6.44 -6.28
C GLU A 61 -6.18 -6.11 -4.86
N PHE A 62 -5.70 -4.87 -4.69
CA PHE A 62 -5.31 -4.34 -3.40
C PHE A 62 -5.86 -2.92 -3.23
N ILE A 63 -5.99 -2.51 -1.97
CA ILE A 63 -6.29 -1.12 -1.60
C ILE A 63 -5.31 -0.65 -0.53
N LEU A 64 -4.91 0.62 -0.64
CA LEU A 64 -4.16 1.31 0.40
C LEU A 64 -5.12 2.26 1.14
N LEU A 65 -5.30 2.01 2.44
CA LEU A 65 -6.04 2.89 3.33
C LEU A 65 -5.10 3.91 3.97
N PHE A 66 -5.56 5.16 4.05
CA PHE A 66 -4.79 6.29 4.52
C PHE A 66 -4.96 6.50 6.03
N PRO A 67 -3.89 6.95 6.71
CA PRO A 67 -3.98 7.35 8.10
C PRO A 67 -4.98 8.50 8.27
N ASP A 68 -5.56 8.59 9.46
CA ASP A 68 -6.53 9.59 9.89
C ASP A 68 -7.75 9.73 8.97
N THR A 69 -8.02 8.68 8.18
CA THR A 69 -9.11 8.64 7.22
C THR A 69 -10.10 7.56 7.64
N LEU A 70 -11.34 8.00 7.89
CA LEU A 70 -12.43 7.10 8.22
C LEU A 70 -12.67 6.09 7.08
N HIS A 71 -12.68 4.81 7.44
CA HIS A 71 -13.03 3.72 6.55
C HIS A 71 -13.96 2.71 7.23
N TYR A 72 -14.79 2.05 6.43
CA TYR A 72 -15.80 1.09 6.90
C TYR A 72 -16.34 0.26 5.74
N GLY A 73 -16.88 -0.92 6.03
CA GLY A 73 -17.59 -1.72 5.03
C GLY A 73 -18.97 -1.13 4.74
N TYR A 74 -19.28 -0.91 3.46
CA TYR A 74 -20.55 -0.27 3.06
C TYR A 74 -21.66 -1.27 2.70
N ARG A 75 -21.30 -2.54 2.49
CA ARG A 75 -22.25 -3.66 2.37
C ARG A 75 -21.58 -4.99 2.75
N PRO A 76 -22.35 -6.04 3.07
CA PRO A 76 -21.82 -7.38 3.29
C PRO A 76 -21.19 -7.94 2.01
N THR A 77 -20.15 -8.76 2.17
CA THR A 77 -19.61 -9.58 1.08
C THR A 77 -20.58 -10.70 0.76
N GLU A 78 -20.77 -10.98 -0.54
CA GLU A 78 -21.50 -12.15 -1.03
C GLU A 78 -20.53 -13.32 -1.20
N GLY A 79 -20.69 -14.36 -0.38
CA GLY A 79 -19.84 -15.55 -0.39
C GLY A 79 -18.50 -15.37 0.31
N GLU A 80 -17.53 -16.22 -0.06
CA GLU A 80 -16.25 -16.28 0.65
C GLU A 80 -15.40 -15.03 0.44
N LEU A 81 -14.77 -14.56 1.51
CA LEU A 81 -13.79 -13.49 1.48
C LEU A 81 -12.51 -13.95 2.17
N SER A 82 -11.36 -13.75 1.51
CA SER A 82 -10.08 -13.81 2.20
C SER A 82 -9.12 -12.72 1.73
N TYR A 83 -8.39 -12.13 2.67
CA TYR A 83 -7.41 -11.10 2.37
C TYR A 83 -6.28 -11.07 3.39
N TYR A 84 -5.12 -10.60 2.99
CA TYR A 84 -4.04 -10.21 3.90
C TYR A 84 -4.09 -8.70 4.15
N TRP A 85 -3.64 -8.28 5.32
CA TRP A 85 -3.50 -6.87 5.65
C TRP A 85 -2.21 -6.60 6.42
N VAL A 86 -1.67 -5.40 6.28
CA VAL A 86 -0.54 -4.90 7.08
C VAL A 86 -0.75 -3.43 7.44
N HIS A 87 -0.59 -3.13 8.73
CA HIS A 87 -0.52 -1.79 9.29
C HIS A 87 0.94 -1.31 9.34
N PHE A 88 1.18 -0.08 8.89
CA PHE A 88 2.51 0.54 8.95
C PHE A 88 2.44 2.07 9.03
N TYR A 89 3.50 2.67 9.59
CA TYR A 89 3.73 4.11 9.53
C TYR A 89 4.74 4.46 8.45
N VAL A 90 4.59 5.65 7.88
CA VAL A 90 5.56 6.23 6.95
C VAL A 90 6.28 7.35 7.70
N ARG A 91 7.57 7.16 7.95
CA ARG A 91 8.40 8.12 8.70
C ARG A 91 9.03 9.20 7.83
N ASP A 92 8.98 9.04 6.51
CA ASP A 92 9.42 10.07 5.59
C ASP A 92 8.42 11.24 5.59
N PRO A 93 8.74 12.43 6.12
CA PRO A 93 7.81 13.57 6.11
C PRO A 93 7.48 14.05 4.70
N ASP A 94 8.29 13.69 3.70
CA ASP A 94 8.18 14.15 2.32
C ASP A 94 7.58 13.06 1.40
N TYR A 95 6.97 12.00 1.97
CA TYR A 95 6.31 10.99 1.15
C TYR A 95 5.21 11.63 0.30
N SER A 96 4.99 11.07 -0.88
CA SER A 96 4.05 11.62 -1.85
C SER A 96 3.24 10.54 -2.53
N ILE A 97 1.99 10.89 -2.84
CA ILE A 97 1.03 10.00 -3.47
C ILE A 97 0.50 10.67 -4.73
N TYR A 98 0.69 10.00 -5.87
CA TYR A 98 0.33 10.54 -7.17
C TYR A 98 -0.57 9.58 -7.94
N ASN A 99 -1.54 10.13 -8.67
CA ASN A 99 -2.09 9.42 -9.81
C ASN A 99 -1.16 9.61 -11.03
N ARG A 100 -1.34 8.81 -12.08
CA ARG A 100 -0.52 8.93 -13.31
C ARG A 100 -0.46 10.36 -13.85
N GLY A 101 -1.57 11.10 -13.84
CA GLY A 101 -1.62 12.47 -14.34
C GLY A 101 -0.79 13.44 -13.50
N SER A 102 -0.88 13.35 -12.17
CA SER A 102 -0.11 14.22 -11.26
C SER A 102 1.38 13.86 -11.25
N LEU A 103 1.72 12.58 -11.37
CA LEU A 103 3.12 12.16 -11.47
C LEU A 103 3.81 12.76 -12.70
N LEU A 104 3.16 12.69 -13.86
CA LEU A 104 3.73 13.21 -15.12
C LEU A 104 3.90 14.74 -15.12
N ARG A 105 3.14 15.47 -14.29
CA ARG A 105 3.29 16.92 -14.10
C ARG A 105 4.37 17.24 -13.08
N ASN A 106 4.54 16.42 -12.04
CA ASN A 106 5.54 16.59 -10.98
C ASN A 106 6.89 15.93 -11.34
N ARG A 107 7.42 16.26 -12.52
CA ARG A 107 8.71 15.78 -13.05
C ARG A 107 10.01 16.09 -12.26
N PRO A 108 10.10 16.94 -11.20
CA PRO A 108 11.38 17.18 -10.53
C PRO A 108 12.03 15.91 -9.94
N ILE A 109 11.22 14.94 -9.51
CA ILE A 109 11.69 13.68 -8.89
C ILE A 109 12.59 12.87 -9.85
N PHE A 110 12.32 12.91 -11.16
CA PHE A 110 13.13 12.20 -12.16
C PHE A 110 14.27 13.03 -12.77
N LYS A 111 14.32 14.35 -12.52
CA LYS A 111 15.44 15.19 -12.97
C LYS A 111 16.62 15.19 -11.99
N ALA A 112 16.37 14.89 -10.71
CA ALA A 112 17.44 14.73 -9.72
C ALA A 112 18.20 13.40 -9.89
N SER A 113 17.57 12.36 -10.46
CA SER A 113 18.19 11.03 -10.64
C SER A 113 19.05 10.90 -11.91
N THR A 114 18.98 11.83 -12.86
CA THR A 114 19.81 11.78 -14.09
C THR A 114 21.28 12.20 -13.88
N ASN A 115 21.68 12.61 -12.68
CA ASN A 115 23.08 12.90 -12.34
C ASN A 115 23.75 11.81 -11.47
N ILE A 116 23.14 10.64 -11.30
CA ILE A 116 23.79 9.52 -10.61
C ILE A 116 24.63 8.73 -11.63
N THR A 117 25.80 9.26 -11.98
CA THR A 117 26.93 8.49 -12.54
C THR A 117 27.89 8.04 -11.42
N SER A 118 27.44 8.03 -10.17
CA SER A 118 28.16 7.40 -9.07
C SER A 118 27.49 6.07 -8.72
N THR A 119 28.24 4.99 -8.93
CA THR A 119 27.95 3.70 -8.30
C THR A 119 27.66 3.93 -6.81
N PRO A 120 26.55 3.41 -6.25
CA PRO A 120 26.28 3.56 -4.83
C PRO A 120 27.42 2.90 -4.03
N PRO A 121 27.86 3.50 -2.92
CA PRO A 121 28.84 2.86 -2.04
C PRO A 121 28.29 1.52 -1.56
N PRO A 122 29.15 0.51 -1.36
CA PRO A 122 28.71 -0.79 -0.87
C PRO A 122 27.99 -0.63 0.47
N PRO A 123 26.92 -1.41 0.71
CA PRO A 123 26.16 -1.30 1.95
C PRO A 123 27.06 -1.59 3.16
N PRO A 124 26.87 -0.88 4.28
CA PRO A 124 27.58 -1.20 5.51
C PRO A 124 27.30 -2.66 5.92
N PRO A 125 28.31 -3.41 6.39
CA PRO A 125 28.11 -4.80 6.78
C PRO A 125 27.03 -4.88 7.87
N GLY A 126 25.94 -5.61 7.60
CA GLY A 126 24.88 -5.91 8.57
C GLY A 126 23.48 -5.37 8.24
N LYS A 127 23.27 -4.62 7.14
CA LYS A 127 21.91 -4.28 6.67
C LYS A 127 21.56 -5.06 5.41
N ILE A 128 20.83 -6.16 5.57
CA ILE A 128 20.24 -6.92 4.46
C ILE A 128 19.10 -6.07 3.90
N PHE A 129 19.33 -5.39 2.78
CA PHE A 129 18.25 -4.90 1.92
C PHE A 129 17.90 -6.01 0.93
N CYS A 130 16.82 -6.74 1.20
CA CYS A 130 16.23 -7.64 0.21
C CYS A 130 15.54 -6.77 -0.86
N PHE A 131 16.21 -6.51 -1.97
CA PHE A 131 15.51 -6.11 -3.18
C PHE A 131 14.72 -7.33 -3.68
N PRO A 132 13.39 -7.24 -3.90
CA PRO A 132 12.69 -8.30 -4.59
C PRO A 132 13.30 -8.39 -5.98
N ASN A 133 13.98 -9.51 -6.21
CA ASN A 133 14.49 -9.90 -7.52
C ASN A 133 13.30 -9.80 -8.48
N THR A 134 13.41 -8.99 -9.53
CA THR A 134 12.43 -8.99 -10.62
C THR A 134 12.57 -10.32 -11.34
N GLY A 135 11.95 -11.35 -10.77
CA GLY A 135 11.79 -12.65 -11.37
C GLY A 135 10.95 -12.48 -12.63
N SER A 136 11.61 -12.74 -13.75
CA SER A 136 11.00 -12.95 -15.04
C SER A 136 10.11 -14.19 -14.93
N TYR A 137 8.80 -14.03 -15.08
CA TYR A 137 7.92 -15.19 -15.27
C TYR A 137 7.98 -15.58 -16.74
N LEU A 138 8.58 -16.74 -17.01
CA LEU A 138 8.23 -17.60 -18.15
C LEU A 138 6.95 -18.37 -17.81
#